data_AF-A0A3E0QKV8-F1
#
_entry.id   AF-A0A3E0QKV8-F1
#
_cell.length_a   1.000
_cell.length_b   1.000
_cell.length_c   1.000
_cell.angle_alpha   90.00
_cell.angle_beta   90.00
_cell.angle_gamma   90.00
#
_symmetry.space_group_name_H-M   'P 1'
#
loop_
_entity.id
_entity.type
_entity.pdbx_description
1 polymer ?
#
loop_
_entity_poly.entity_id
_entity_poly.type
_entity_poly.pdbx_seq_one_letter_code
_entity_poly.pdbx_strand_id
1 'polypeptide(L)'
;MYPGITDLLNDLFGTSFTHSFPPTFGTLVAISFVLAAWTLKMELKRAENEGRILPSKKFVREGMASPLSEYIWNTIFGFLLGYKLGLIFENSDAFFLDPQGAILSAKGNFAGGLFGAIIFLVIKYRESAKEQKKKARTVELQVYPHQLVPEITMAAALGGLFGAKLFHMFEYWNDFIADPVGMFVSGSGLTMYGGLIVGAASTLWYTNKLGIKPLQMCDAAAPGLMLAYGSGRLGCQLSGDGDWGIVNNNPMPEWMSFLPDWIWSYKYPNNVINEGVPIPGCEGRFCFELAEAVYPTPLYECIACIALFFVLWSMRKRISVPGVLFSWYLIFNGIERFLIEGIRVNAKYYLAGISFSQAQVISILLLITGVAGLIYLSRKKSLVKA
;
A
#
# COMPACT_ATOMS: atom_id res chain seq x y z
N MET A 1 -8.80 -16.29 13.73
CA MET A 1 -8.50 -15.31 12.67
C MET A 1 -9.80 -14.69 12.22
N TYR A 2 -9.70 -13.51 11.63
CA TYR A 2 -10.85 -12.72 11.19
C TYR A 2 -10.77 -12.54 9.67
N PRO A 3 -11.31 -13.50 8.88
CA PRO A 3 -11.39 -13.40 7.44
C PRO A 3 -12.04 -12.10 6.96
N GLY A 4 -13.18 -11.75 7.56
CA GLY A 4 -13.89 -10.49 7.33
C GLY A 4 -13.77 -9.54 8.52
N ILE A 5 -13.92 -8.25 8.24
CA ILE A 5 -14.04 -7.25 9.31
C ILE A 5 -15.24 -7.53 10.20
N THR A 6 -16.32 -8.12 9.66
CA THR A 6 -17.48 -8.52 10.44
C THR A 6 -17.07 -9.44 11.58
N ASP A 7 -16.20 -10.42 11.33
CA ASP A 7 -15.74 -11.38 12.33
C ASP A 7 -14.98 -10.65 13.46
N LEU A 8 -14.10 -9.71 13.08
CA LEU A 8 -13.34 -8.91 14.02
C LEU A 8 -14.24 -8.03 14.89
N LEU A 9 -15.23 -7.37 14.28
CA LEU A 9 -16.16 -6.50 15.00
C LEU A 9 -17.08 -7.29 15.92
N ASN A 10 -17.58 -8.45 15.46
CA ASN A 10 -18.42 -9.33 16.26
C ASN A 10 -17.68 -9.83 17.50
N ASP A 11 -16.42 -10.20 17.37
CA ASP A 11 -15.60 -10.64 18.50
C ASP A 11 -15.27 -9.48 19.46
N LEU A 12 -14.87 -8.31 18.93
CA LEU A 12 -14.51 -7.15 19.75
C LEU A 12 -15.68 -6.55 20.53
N PHE A 13 -16.87 -6.54 19.94
CA PHE A 13 -18.05 -5.88 20.52
C PHE A 13 -19.12 -6.84 21.02
N GLY A 14 -18.91 -8.16 20.87
CA GLY A 14 -19.91 -9.18 21.22
C GLY A 14 -21.19 -9.09 20.39
N THR A 15 -21.10 -8.59 19.15
CA THR A 15 -22.25 -8.41 18.25
C THR A 15 -22.44 -9.61 17.33
N SER A 16 -23.61 -9.72 16.70
CA SER A 16 -23.95 -10.78 15.74
C SER A 16 -24.34 -10.20 14.38
N PHE A 17 -23.52 -9.30 13.83
CA PHE A 17 -23.76 -8.77 12.49
C PHE A 17 -23.57 -9.89 11.46
N THR A 18 -24.56 -10.05 10.59
CA THR A 18 -24.56 -11.06 9.52
C THR A 18 -24.23 -10.48 8.15
N HIS A 19 -24.09 -9.16 8.04
CA HIS A 19 -23.76 -8.52 6.76
C HIS A 19 -22.27 -8.69 6.46
N SER A 20 -21.95 -9.10 5.23
CA SER A 20 -20.58 -9.28 4.76
C SER A 20 -19.88 -7.94 4.60
N PHE A 21 -18.94 -7.66 5.51
CA PHE A 21 -17.99 -6.56 5.35
C PHE A 21 -16.79 -7.00 4.49
N PRO A 22 -15.99 -6.04 3.99
CA PRO A 22 -14.80 -6.37 3.22
C PRO A 22 -13.82 -7.30 3.97
N PRO A 23 -13.00 -8.07 3.23
CA PRO A 23 -11.95 -8.89 3.82
C PRO A 23 -11.00 -8.05 4.68
N THR A 24 -10.61 -8.56 5.84
CA THR A 24 -9.76 -7.85 6.82
C THR A 24 -8.43 -7.42 6.20
N PHE A 25 -7.79 -8.32 5.45
CA PHE A 25 -6.54 -8.03 4.75
C PHE A 25 -6.68 -6.84 3.80
N GLY A 26 -7.68 -6.88 2.91
CA GLY A 26 -7.92 -5.83 1.92
C GLY A 26 -8.20 -4.46 2.56
N THR A 27 -8.93 -4.44 3.69
CA THR A 27 -9.18 -3.18 4.40
C THR A 27 -7.95 -2.64 5.09
N LEU A 28 -7.11 -3.48 5.73
CA LEU A 28 -5.87 -2.99 6.33
C LEU A 28 -4.87 -2.52 5.27
N VAL A 29 -4.86 -3.13 4.08
CA VAL A 29 -4.15 -2.59 2.92
C VAL A 29 -4.71 -1.22 2.50
N ALA A 30 -6.03 -1.03 2.44
CA ALA A 30 -6.61 0.29 2.14
C ALA A 30 -6.22 1.35 3.20
N ILE A 31 -6.20 0.97 4.48
CA ILE A 31 -5.75 1.83 5.58
C ILE A 31 -4.26 2.18 5.42
N SER A 32 -3.42 1.24 4.96
CA SER A 32 -2.00 1.49 4.74
C SER A 32 -1.75 2.60 3.72
N PHE A 33 -2.55 2.65 2.64
CA PHE A 33 -2.52 3.75 1.66
C PHE A 33 -2.90 5.09 2.28
N VAL A 34 -3.94 5.11 3.14
CA VAL A 34 -4.36 6.34 3.84
C VAL A 34 -3.28 6.82 4.79
N LEU A 35 -2.66 5.91 5.56
CA LEU A 35 -1.56 6.23 6.47
C LEU A 35 -0.31 6.73 5.73
N ALA A 36 0.04 6.11 4.59
CA ALA A 36 1.12 6.55 3.72
C ALA A 36 0.87 7.97 3.18
N ALA A 37 -0.34 8.23 2.65
CA ALA A 37 -0.70 9.54 2.13
C ALA A 37 -0.72 10.61 3.24
N TRP A 38 -1.23 10.25 4.42
CA TRP A 38 -1.29 11.15 5.57
C TRP A 38 0.12 11.54 6.06
N THR A 39 1.00 10.56 6.27
CA THR A 39 2.38 10.80 6.69
C THR A 39 3.17 11.60 5.66
N LEU A 40 3.02 11.26 4.37
CA LEU A 40 3.64 12.02 3.27
C LEU A 40 3.16 13.48 3.25
N LYS A 41 1.86 13.71 3.42
CA LYS A 41 1.29 15.07 3.50
C LYS A 41 1.89 15.88 4.64
N MET A 42 2.06 15.26 5.80
CA MET A 42 2.69 15.91 6.96
C MET A 42 4.15 16.27 6.68
N GLU A 43 4.92 15.38 6.05
CA GLU A 43 6.33 15.62 5.75
C GLU A 43 6.54 16.63 4.63
N LEU A 44 5.73 16.62 3.59
CA LEU A 44 5.76 17.66 2.55
C LEU A 44 5.42 19.02 3.14
N LYS A 45 4.36 19.12 3.97
CA LYS A 45 4.00 20.37 4.66
C LYS A 45 5.12 20.86 5.58
N ARG A 46 5.81 19.95 6.27
CA ARG A 46 6.98 20.31 7.08
C ARG A 46 8.13 20.85 6.22
N ALA A 47 8.46 20.15 5.15
CA ALA A 47 9.54 20.53 4.25
C ALA A 47 9.28 21.88 3.56
N GLU A 48 8.02 22.20 3.27
CA GLU A 48 7.58 23.52 2.82
C GLU A 48 7.81 24.61 3.88
N ASN A 49 7.36 24.38 5.12
CA ASN A 49 7.54 25.33 6.22
C ASN A 49 9.02 25.62 6.51
N GLU A 50 9.90 24.64 6.26
CA GLU A 50 11.35 24.78 6.39
C GLU A 50 12.02 25.39 5.13
N GLY A 51 11.25 25.73 4.10
CA GLY A 51 11.76 26.28 2.84
C GLY A 51 12.59 25.30 2.01
N ARG A 52 12.55 23.99 2.31
CA ARG A 52 13.31 22.95 1.59
C ARG A 52 12.67 22.56 0.26
N ILE A 53 11.35 22.65 0.18
CA ILE A 53 10.57 22.39 -1.03
C ILE A 53 9.70 23.62 -1.28
N LEU A 54 9.81 24.19 -2.47
CA LEU A 54 9.11 25.42 -2.84
C LEU A 54 7.80 25.10 -3.56
N PRO A 55 6.77 25.96 -3.44
CA PRO A 55 5.55 25.83 -4.20
C PRO A 55 5.81 26.00 -5.69
N SER A 56 5.06 25.26 -6.51
CA SER A 56 5.07 25.43 -7.96
C SER A 56 4.04 26.47 -8.39
N LYS A 57 4.32 27.19 -9.46
CA LYS A 57 3.43 28.22 -10.02
C LYS A 57 2.54 27.58 -11.08
N LYS A 58 1.22 27.64 -10.91
CA LYS A 58 0.24 27.16 -11.89
C LYS A 58 -0.69 28.30 -12.29
N PHE A 59 -0.77 28.58 -13.58
CA PHE A 59 -1.73 29.54 -14.12
C PHE A 59 -3.08 28.86 -14.25
N VAL A 60 -4.05 29.29 -13.45
CA VAL A 60 -5.42 28.79 -13.50
C VAL A 60 -6.32 29.90 -14.00
N ARG A 61 -7.18 29.57 -14.97
CA ARG A 61 -8.17 30.50 -15.49
C ARG A 61 -9.43 30.37 -14.64
N GLU A 62 -9.64 31.29 -13.70
CA GLU A 62 -10.86 31.36 -12.88
C GLU A 62 -11.98 32.07 -13.66
N GLY A 63 -13.23 31.74 -13.38
CA GLY A 63 -14.38 32.50 -13.89
C GLY A 63 -14.83 32.16 -15.31
N MET A 64 -14.28 31.11 -15.90
CA MET A 64 -14.77 30.56 -17.18
C MET A 64 -15.63 29.33 -16.94
N ALA A 65 -16.56 29.07 -17.86
CA ALA A 65 -17.29 27.82 -17.87
C ALA A 65 -16.32 26.64 -18.07
N SER A 66 -16.52 25.55 -17.32
CA SER A 66 -15.78 24.32 -17.58
C SER A 66 -16.06 23.85 -19.01
N PRO A 67 -15.04 23.38 -19.75
CA PRO A 67 -15.22 22.86 -21.09
C PRO A 67 -16.13 21.62 -21.07
N LEU A 68 -16.85 21.37 -22.17
CA LEU A 68 -17.74 20.22 -22.30
C LEU A 68 -17.02 18.89 -22.03
N SER A 69 -15.74 18.79 -22.39
CA SER A 69 -14.91 17.62 -22.13
C SER A 69 -14.82 17.26 -20.64
N GLU A 70 -14.76 18.25 -19.75
CA GLU A 70 -14.74 17.99 -18.31
C GLU A 70 -16.06 17.41 -17.80
N TYR A 71 -17.20 17.87 -18.33
CA TYR A 71 -18.50 17.30 -18.03
C TYR A 71 -18.60 15.85 -18.49
N ILE A 72 -18.17 15.58 -19.73
CA ILE A 72 -18.17 14.23 -20.31
C ILE A 72 -17.32 13.29 -19.45
N TRP A 73 -16.08 13.67 -19.14
CA TRP A 73 -15.17 12.82 -18.36
C TRP A 73 -15.65 12.58 -16.94
N ASN A 74 -16.18 13.60 -16.26
CA ASN A 74 -16.76 13.41 -14.92
C ASN A 74 -17.98 12.48 -14.97
N THR A 75 -18.82 12.61 -15.99
CA THR A 75 -20.02 11.76 -16.15
C THR A 75 -19.64 10.32 -16.44
N ILE A 76 -18.67 10.08 -17.33
CA ILE A 76 -18.14 8.74 -17.61
C ILE A 76 -17.51 8.13 -16.36
N PHE A 77 -16.69 8.91 -15.63
CA PHE A 77 -16.08 8.45 -14.39
C PHE A 77 -17.13 8.09 -13.33
N GLY A 78 -18.14 8.95 -13.16
CA GLY A 78 -19.28 8.69 -12.29
C GLY A 78 -20.05 7.42 -12.70
N PHE A 79 -20.23 7.20 -14.00
CA PHE A 79 -20.83 5.98 -14.53
C PHE A 79 -20.02 4.74 -14.16
N LEU A 80 -18.72 4.73 -14.44
CA LEU A 80 -17.86 3.57 -14.16
C LEU A 80 -17.79 3.27 -12.65
N LEU A 81 -17.67 4.31 -11.83
CA LEU A 81 -17.65 4.16 -10.37
C LEU A 81 -19.00 3.60 -9.87
N GLY A 82 -20.11 4.20 -10.29
CA GLY A 82 -21.46 3.75 -9.92
C GLY A 82 -21.76 2.33 -10.43
N TYR A 83 -21.27 1.98 -11.62
CA TYR A 83 -21.44 0.66 -12.24
C TYR A 83 -20.79 -0.44 -11.39
N LYS A 84 -19.62 -0.15 -10.81
CA LYS A 84 -18.93 -1.05 -9.88
C LYS A 84 -19.50 -1.02 -8.48
N LEU A 85 -19.82 0.15 -7.93
CA LEU A 85 -20.43 0.23 -6.61
C LEU A 85 -21.79 -0.48 -6.56
N GLY A 86 -22.61 -0.32 -7.60
CA GLY A 86 -23.88 -1.03 -7.70
C GLY A 86 -23.72 -2.55 -7.73
N LEU A 87 -22.65 -3.07 -8.33
CA LEU A 87 -22.32 -4.51 -8.27
C LEU A 87 -22.03 -4.96 -6.83
N ILE A 88 -21.28 -4.16 -6.08
CA ILE A 88 -20.94 -4.44 -4.67
C ILE A 88 -22.21 -4.46 -3.82
N PHE A 89 -23.15 -3.53 -4.05
CA PHE A 89 -24.40 -3.50 -3.29
C PHE A 89 -25.37 -4.61 -3.65
N GLU A 90 -25.42 -5.02 -4.94
CA GLU A 90 -26.33 -6.06 -5.40
C GLU A 90 -25.85 -7.47 -5.01
N ASN A 91 -24.53 -7.70 -5.00
CA ASN A 91 -23.95 -9.01 -4.74
C ASN A 91 -22.68 -8.90 -3.89
N SER A 92 -22.84 -8.36 -2.67
CA SER A 92 -21.74 -8.12 -1.73
C SER A 92 -20.97 -9.40 -1.42
N ASP A 93 -21.69 -10.50 -1.21
CA ASP A 93 -21.09 -11.78 -0.83
C ASP A 93 -20.18 -12.28 -1.94
N ALA A 94 -20.67 -12.36 -3.19
CA ALA A 94 -19.85 -12.80 -4.31
C ALA A 94 -18.71 -11.82 -4.64
N PHE A 95 -18.92 -10.51 -4.46
CA PHE A 95 -17.88 -9.52 -4.67
C PHE A 95 -16.71 -9.72 -3.72
N PHE A 96 -16.98 -9.97 -2.43
CA PHE A 96 -15.92 -10.17 -1.44
C PHE A 96 -15.22 -11.54 -1.54
N LEU A 97 -15.74 -12.48 -2.34
CA LEU A 97 -15.02 -13.73 -2.67
C LEU A 97 -13.82 -13.48 -3.61
N ASP A 98 -13.99 -12.61 -4.60
CA ASP A 98 -12.94 -12.23 -5.56
C ASP A 98 -13.04 -10.73 -5.90
N PRO A 99 -12.61 -9.84 -4.99
CA PRO A 99 -12.71 -8.40 -5.21
C PRO A 99 -11.91 -7.95 -6.44
N GLN A 100 -10.74 -8.55 -6.67
CA GLN A 100 -9.85 -8.16 -7.76
C GLN A 100 -10.46 -8.52 -9.12
N GLY A 101 -10.92 -9.76 -9.29
CA GLY A 101 -11.63 -10.17 -10.50
C GLY A 101 -12.92 -9.40 -10.69
N ALA A 102 -13.69 -9.12 -9.64
CA ALA A 102 -14.92 -8.34 -9.75
C ALA A 102 -14.66 -6.88 -10.19
N ILE A 103 -13.67 -6.21 -9.61
CA ILE A 103 -13.29 -4.83 -9.96
C ILE A 103 -12.78 -4.76 -11.40
N LEU A 104 -11.91 -5.69 -11.81
CA LEU A 104 -11.27 -5.66 -13.13
C LEU A 104 -12.11 -6.31 -14.25
N SER A 105 -13.18 -7.03 -13.92
CA SER A 105 -14.09 -7.60 -14.91
C SER A 105 -14.91 -6.55 -15.67
N ALA A 106 -15.56 -6.97 -16.76
CA ALA A 106 -16.58 -6.16 -17.44
C ALA A 106 -17.94 -6.15 -16.73
N LYS A 107 -18.12 -6.92 -15.64
CA LYS A 107 -19.40 -7.02 -14.93
C LYS A 107 -19.67 -5.75 -14.10
N GLY A 108 -20.94 -5.40 -13.99
CA GLY A 108 -21.41 -4.36 -13.08
C GLY A 108 -22.91 -4.09 -13.19
N ASN A 109 -23.39 -3.12 -12.42
CA ASN A 109 -24.80 -2.78 -12.34
C ASN A 109 -25.09 -1.49 -13.12
N PHE A 110 -25.87 -1.60 -14.20
CA PHE A 110 -26.14 -0.47 -15.08
C PHE A 110 -26.92 0.66 -14.39
N ALA A 111 -27.87 0.33 -13.51
CA ALA A 111 -28.65 1.31 -12.76
C ALA A 111 -27.76 2.13 -11.80
N GLY A 112 -26.84 1.45 -11.10
CA GLY A 112 -25.79 2.08 -10.29
C GLY A 112 -24.90 3.00 -11.13
N GLY A 113 -24.56 2.57 -12.35
CA GLY A 113 -23.83 3.40 -13.31
C GLY A 113 -24.56 4.67 -13.68
N LEU A 114 -25.84 4.59 -14.10
CA LEU A 114 -26.65 5.76 -14.40
C LEU A 114 -26.77 6.71 -13.20
N PHE A 115 -26.99 6.17 -12.01
CA PHE A 115 -27.07 6.94 -10.78
C PHE A 115 -25.76 7.70 -10.50
N GLY A 116 -24.61 7.02 -10.60
CA GLY A 116 -23.29 7.63 -10.45
C GLY A 116 -23.02 8.71 -11.50
N ALA A 117 -23.42 8.49 -12.75
CA ALA A 117 -23.29 9.46 -13.83
C ALA A 117 -24.06 10.76 -13.53
N ILE A 118 -25.31 10.65 -13.08
CA ILE A 118 -26.15 11.79 -12.71
C ILE A 118 -25.53 12.57 -11.53
N ILE A 119 -25.07 11.88 -10.49
CA ILE A 119 -24.43 12.52 -9.33
C ILE A 119 -23.21 13.34 -9.76
N PHE A 120 -22.30 12.74 -10.52
CA PHE A 120 -21.07 13.42 -10.94
C PHE A 120 -21.35 14.57 -11.91
N LEU A 121 -22.34 14.43 -12.80
CA LEU A 121 -22.79 15.51 -13.66
C LEU A 121 -23.33 16.69 -12.85
N VAL A 122 -24.17 16.42 -11.84
CA VAL A 122 -24.72 17.45 -10.94
C VAL A 122 -23.61 18.12 -10.12
N ILE A 123 -22.67 17.35 -9.58
CA ILE A 123 -21.52 17.89 -8.84
C ILE A 123 -20.72 18.83 -9.74
N LYS A 124 -20.38 18.38 -10.96
CA LYS A 124 -19.60 19.18 -11.91
C LYS A 124 -20.33 20.42 -12.37
N TYR A 125 -21.64 20.32 -12.61
CA TYR A 125 -22.48 21.47 -12.92
C TYR A 125 -22.50 22.49 -11.78
N ARG A 126 -22.66 22.05 -10.53
CA ARG A 126 -22.62 22.95 -9.36
C ARG A 126 -21.25 23.60 -9.17
N GLU A 127 -20.17 22.88 -9.42
CA GLU A 127 -18.80 23.41 -9.38
C GLU A 127 -18.59 24.48 -10.45
N SER A 128 -18.92 24.19 -11.72
CA SER A 128 -18.81 25.14 -12.82
C SER A 128 -19.72 26.36 -12.61
N ALA A 129 -20.92 26.20 -12.07
CA ALA A 129 -21.81 27.31 -11.77
C ALA A 129 -21.26 28.22 -10.65
N LYS A 130 -20.54 27.67 -9.67
CA LYS A 130 -19.82 28.46 -8.64
C LYS A 130 -18.62 29.19 -9.26
N GLU A 131 -17.88 28.53 -10.14
CA GLU A 131 -16.74 29.10 -10.85
C GLU A 131 -17.17 30.28 -11.73
N GLN A 132 -18.24 30.14 -12.53
CA GLN A 132 -18.75 31.20 -13.42
C GLN A 132 -19.24 32.46 -12.68
N LYS A 133 -19.58 32.35 -11.39
CA LYS A 133 -19.91 33.52 -10.56
C LYS A 133 -18.68 34.36 -10.21
N LYS A 134 -17.47 33.80 -10.33
CA LYS A 134 -16.21 34.54 -10.13
C LYS A 134 -15.91 35.35 -11.40
N LYS A 135 -15.32 36.54 -11.25
CA LYS A 135 -14.88 37.33 -12.40
C LYS A 135 -13.79 36.56 -13.16
N ALA A 136 -13.92 36.50 -14.49
CA ALA A 136 -12.96 35.84 -15.36
C ALA A 136 -11.57 36.50 -15.23
N ARG A 137 -10.60 35.75 -14.69
CA ARG A 137 -9.21 36.23 -14.53
C ARG A 137 -8.25 35.05 -14.52
N THR A 138 -7.06 35.27 -15.07
CA THR A 138 -5.96 34.30 -14.94
C THR A 138 -5.26 34.62 -13.62
N VAL A 139 -5.34 33.70 -12.66
CA VAL A 139 -4.65 33.82 -11.37
C VAL A 139 -3.44 32.91 -11.38
N GLU A 140 -2.30 33.46 -11.00
CA GLU A 140 -1.14 32.67 -10.65
C GLU A 140 -1.39 32.04 -9.28
N LEU A 141 -1.73 30.76 -9.26
CA LEU A 141 -1.90 30.00 -8.02
C LEU A 141 -0.57 29.35 -7.64
N GLN A 142 -0.16 29.57 -6.40
CA GLN A 142 0.91 28.80 -5.79
C GLN A 142 0.35 27.46 -5.33
N VAL A 143 0.81 26.39 -5.96
CA VAL A 143 0.42 25.02 -5.63
C VAL A 143 1.48 24.44 -4.71
N TYR A 144 1.06 24.11 -3.50
CA TYR A 144 1.95 23.59 -2.47
C TYR A 144 2.10 22.07 -2.60
N PRO A 145 3.32 21.51 -2.43
CA PRO A 145 3.59 20.07 -2.49
C PRO A 145 2.61 19.18 -1.69
N HIS A 146 2.20 19.57 -0.49
CA HIS A 146 1.27 18.81 0.35
C HIS A 146 -0.15 18.73 -0.23
N GLN A 147 -0.51 19.64 -1.15
CA GLN A 147 -1.78 19.61 -1.87
C GLN A 147 -1.75 18.60 -3.01
N LEU A 148 -0.55 18.26 -3.51
CA LEU A 148 -0.34 17.32 -4.62
C LEU A 148 -0.37 15.86 -4.17
N VAL A 149 -0.45 15.57 -2.86
CA VAL A 149 -0.45 14.20 -2.34
C VAL A 149 -1.49 13.29 -3.01
N PRO A 150 -2.76 13.71 -3.25
CA PRO A 150 -3.70 12.86 -3.99
C PRO A 150 -3.24 12.54 -5.41
N GLU A 151 -2.64 13.50 -6.11
CA GLU A 151 -2.12 13.34 -7.47
C GLU A 151 -0.89 12.40 -7.47
N ILE A 152 -0.02 12.53 -6.46
CA ILE A 152 1.15 11.66 -6.23
C ILE A 152 0.69 10.23 -5.93
N THR A 153 -0.28 10.04 -5.03
CA THR A 153 -0.84 8.72 -4.71
C THR A 153 -1.49 8.09 -5.94
N MET A 154 -2.19 8.87 -6.76
CA MET A 154 -2.76 8.38 -8.02
C MET A 154 -1.67 7.96 -9.01
N ALA A 155 -0.60 8.75 -9.17
CA ALA A 155 0.53 8.40 -10.02
C ALA A 155 1.23 7.11 -9.56
N ALA A 156 1.35 6.91 -8.25
CA ALA A 156 1.88 5.68 -7.65
C ALA A 156 0.95 4.48 -7.91
N ALA A 157 -0.35 4.64 -7.71
CA ALA A 157 -1.34 3.58 -7.91
C ALA A 157 -1.42 3.15 -9.40
N LEU A 158 -1.50 4.11 -10.32
CA LEU A 158 -1.56 3.83 -11.76
C LEU A 158 -0.25 3.23 -12.27
N GLY A 159 0.90 3.79 -11.86
CA GLY A 159 2.21 3.25 -12.23
C GLY A 159 2.44 1.87 -11.65
N GLY A 160 2.01 1.63 -10.41
CA GLY A 160 2.14 0.34 -9.75
C GLY A 160 1.25 -0.73 -10.38
N LEU A 161 -0.02 -0.42 -10.67
CA LEU A 161 -0.91 -1.36 -11.36
C LEU A 161 -0.40 -1.70 -12.75
N PHE A 162 0.00 -0.67 -13.52
CA PHE A 162 0.57 -0.87 -14.85
C PHE A 162 1.85 -1.71 -14.81
N GLY A 163 2.77 -1.40 -13.88
CA GLY A 163 4.00 -2.14 -13.72
C GLY A 163 3.79 -3.59 -13.32
N ALA A 164 2.85 -3.85 -12.40
CA ALA A 164 2.54 -5.20 -11.96
C ALA A 164 2.02 -6.08 -13.11
N LYS A 165 1.15 -5.52 -13.96
CA LYS A 165 0.68 -6.17 -15.19
C LYS A 165 1.80 -6.40 -16.20
N LEU A 166 2.61 -5.35 -16.44
CA LEU A 166 3.68 -5.41 -17.42
C LEU A 166 4.73 -6.48 -17.06
N PHE A 167 5.13 -6.55 -15.80
CA PHE A 167 6.10 -7.56 -15.36
C PHE A 167 5.54 -8.97 -15.41
N HIS A 168 4.25 -9.15 -15.10
CA HIS A 168 3.58 -10.43 -15.27
C HIS A 168 3.63 -10.90 -16.73
N MET A 169 3.45 -9.98 -17.70
CA MET A 169 3.57 -10.29 -19.14
C MET A 169 4.99 -10.72 -19.53
N PHE A 170 6.02 -10.13 -18.92
CA PHE A 170 7.39 -10.54 -19.18
C PHE A 170 7.75 -11.88 -18.52
N GLU A 171 7.20 -12.15 -17.34
CA GLU A 171 7.42 -13.39 -16.61
C GLU A 171 6.76 -14.59 -17.31
N TYR A 172 5.54 -14.38 -17.84
CA TYR A 172 4.76 -15.39 -18.57
C TYR A 172 4.67 -15.05 -20.06
N TRP A 173 5.84 -14.89 -20.70
CA TRP A 173 5.95 -14.41 -22.08
C TRP A 173 5.21 -15.27 -23.12
N ASN A 174 5.23 -16.59 -22.95
CA ASN A 174 4.55 -17.50 -23.88
C ASN A 174 3.02 -17.37 -23.79
N ASP A 175 2.49 -17.24 -22.57
CA ASP A 175 1.05 -17.03 -22.34
C ASP A 175 0.62 -15.65 -22.85
N PHE A 176 1.49 -14.64 -22.69
CA PHE A 176 1.27 -13.31 -23.26
C PHE A 176 1.15 -13.33 -24.78
N ILE A 177 2.06 -14.04 -25.48
CA ILE A 177 1.98 -14.15 -26.94
C ILE A 177 0.69 -14.87 -27.38
N ALA A 178 0.25 -15.86 -26.61
CA ALA A 178 -0.95 -16.63 -26.91
C ALA A 178 -2.25 -15.82 -26.74
N ASP A 179 -2.35 -14.99 -25.71
CA ASP A 179 -3.52 -14.11 -25.48
C ASP A 179 -3.12 -12.73 -24.89
N PRO A 180 -2.62 -11.80 -25.73
CA PRO A 180 -2.14 -10.49 -25.27
C PRO A 180 -3.26 -9.64 -24.63
N VAL A 181 -4.47 -9.71 -25.20
CA VAL A 181 -5.60 -8.89 -24.76
C VAL A 181 -6.20 -9.44 -23.48
N GLY A 182 -6.42 -10.75 -23.40
CA GLY A 182 -6.95 -11.38 -22.19
C GLY A 182 -6.00 -11.24 -21.01
N MET A 183 -4.69 -11.34 -21.22
CA MET A 183 -3.72 -11.15 -20.14
C MET A 183 -3.69 -9.70 -19.61
N PHE A 184 -3.88 -8.71 -20.50
CA PHE A 184 -3.97 -7.30 -20.11
C PHE A 184 -5.26 -6.99 -19.35
N VAL A 185 -6.39 -7.50 -19.84
CA VAL A 185 -7.73 -7.20 -19.30
C VAL A 185 -8.10 -8.08 -18.10
N SER A 186 -7.45 -9.23 -17.92
CA SER A 186 -7.73 -10.15 -16.82
C SER A 186 -7.64 -9.47 -15.46
N GLY A 187 -8.42 -9.95 -14.48
CA GLY A 187 -8.31 -9.47 -13.10
C GLY A 187 -7.11 -10.01 -12.33
N SER A 188 -6.46 -11.04 -12.87
CA SER A 188 -5.35 -11.76 -12.26
C SER A 188 -4.00 -11.38 -12.89
N GLY A 189 -2.90 -11.90 -12.33
CA GLY A 189 -1.57 -11.70 -12.90
C GLY A 189 -0.97 -10.33 -12.59
N LEU A 190 -0.71 -10.08 -11.31
CA LEU A 190 -0.09 -8.86 -10.82
C LEU A 190 1.24 -9.21 -10.14
N THR A 191 2.35 -8.98 -10.83
CA THR A 191 3.69 -9.24 -10.26
C THR A 191 4.10 -8.07 -9.34
N MET A 192 4.28 -8.35 -8.05
CA MET A 192 4.60 -7.35 -7.02
C MET A 192 5.80 -6.45 -7.38
N TYR A 193 6.90 -7.03 -7.87
CA TYR A 193 8.11 -6.28 -8.20
C TYR A 193 7.89 -5.25 -9.31
N GLY A 194 7.08 -5.59 -10.31
CA GLY A 194 6.72 -4.64 -11.36
C GLY A 194 5.96 -3.45 -10.79
N GLY A 195 5.04 -3.71 -9.86
CA GLY A 195 4.30 -2.63 -9.20
C GLY A 195 5.18 -1.73 -8.34
N LEU A 196 6.11 -2.31 -7.58
CA LEU A 196 7.06 -1.54 -6.78
C LEU A 196 7.97 -0.66 -7.64
N ILE A 197 8.60 -1.24 -8.66
CA ILE A 197 9.61 -0.55 -9.49
C ILE A 197 8.96 0.56 -10.31
N VAL A 198 7.89 0.25 -11.06
CA VAL A 198 7.26 1.22 -11.94
C VAL A 198 6.46 2.25 -11.14
N GLY A 199 5.80 1.85 -10.05
CA GLY A 199 5.12 2.78 -9.15
C GLY A 199 6.07 3.77 -8.47
N ALA A 200 7.24 3.32 -8.02
CA ALA A 200 8.27 4.21 -7.48
C ALA A 200 8.83 5.14 -8.58
N ALA A 201 9.14 4.60 -9.75
CA ALA A 201 9.67 5.39 -10.87
C ALA A 201 8.67 6.45 -11.37
N SER A 202 7.39 6.10 -11.54
CA SER A 202 6.34 7.04 -11.95
C SER A 202 6.18 8.17 -10.94
N THR A 203 6.19 7.83 -9.65
CA THR A 203 6.09 8.80 -8.55
C THR A 203 7.27 9.77 -8.57
N LEU A 204 8.51 9.26 -8.58
CA LEU A 204 9.72 10.09 -8.56
C LEU A 204 9.83 10.97 -9.81
N TRP A 205 9.46 10.44 -10.98
CA TRP A 205 9.43 11.20 -12.23
C TRP A 205 8.40 12.33 -12.19
N TYR A 206 7.18 12.03 -11.75
CA TYR A 206 6.09 12.98 -11.66
C TYR A 206 6.40 14.10 -10.66
N THR A 207 6.87 13.77 -9.46
CA THR A 207 7.23 14.77 -8.44
C THR A 207 8.43 15.62 -8.84
N ASN A 208 9.40 15.04 -9.57
CA ASN A 208 10.55 15.78 -10.09
C ASN A 208 10.13 16.84 -11.12
N LYS A 209 9.16 16.54 -11.98
CA LYS A 209 8.57 17.54 -12.89
C LYS A 209 7.88 18.69 -12.16
N LEU A 210 7.43 18.46 -10.94
CA LEU A 210 6.79 19.44 -10.08
C LEU A 210 7.79 20.21 -9.19
N GLY A 211 9.10 19.97 -9.34
CA GLY A 211 10.15 20.64 -8.59
C GLY A 211 10.54 19.98 -7.27
N ILE A 212 9.92 18.84 -6.92
CA ILE A 212 10.29 18.05 -5.73
C ILE A 212 11.38 17.07 -6.14
N LYS A 213 12.62 17.31 -5.69
CA LYS A 213 13.77 16.47 -6.09
C LYS A 213 13.60 15.03 -5.57
N PRO A 214 14.05 14.00 -6.32
CA PRO A 214 13.84 12.59 -5.94
C PRO A 214 14.29 12.23 -4.53
N LEU A 215 15.47 12.68 -4.09
CA LEU A 215 15.96 12.39 -2.73
C LEU A 215 15.10 13.02 -1.63
N GLN A 216 14.54 14.21 -1.88
CA GLN A 216 13.62 14.87 -0.93
C GLN A 216 12.30 14.11 -0.86
N MET A 217 11.83 13.60 -1.99
CA MET A 217 10.63 12.76 -2.06
C MET A 217 10.84 11.43 -1.31
N CYS A 218 11.98 10.77 -1.52
CA CYS A 218 12.34 9.55 -0.82
C CYS A 218 12.42 9.76 0.70
N ASP A 219 13.06 10.84 1.16
CA ASP A 219 13.09 11.17 2.59
C ASP A 219 11.68 11.44 3.15
N ALA A 220 10.83 12.16 2.42
CA ALA A 220 9.46 12.46 2.85
C ALA A 220 8.59 11.19 2.93
N ALA A 221 8.81 10.23 2.02
CA ALA A 221 8.08 8.96 1.98
C ALA A 221 8.59 7.93 3.01
N ALA A 222 9.88 7.97 3.39
CA ALA A 222 10.53 6.95 4.22
C ALA A 222 9.76 6.54 5.49
N PRO A 223 9.30 7.47 6.36
CA PRO A 223 8.50 7.08 7.52
C PRO A 223 7.17 6.44 7.12
N GLY A 224 6.48 7.02 6.12
CA GLY A 224 5.20 6.51 5.64
C GLY A 224 5.29 5.09 5.09
N LEU A 225 6.41 4.73 4.43
CA LEU A 225 6.65 3.37 3.95
C LEU A 225 6.70 2.34 5.09
N MET A 226 7.38 2.65 6.20
CA MET A 226 7.40 1.77 7.38
C MET A 226 6.03 1.62 8.01
N LEU A 227 5.30 2.73 8.18
CA LEU A 227 3.97 2.70 8.76
C LEU A 227 2.99 1.90 7.89
N ALA A 228 3.03 2.12 6.58
CA ALA A 228 2.19 1.41 5.63
C ALA A 228 2.50 -0.09 5.63
N TYR A 229 3.78 -0.48 5.58
CA TYR A 229 4.18 -1.87 5.65
C TYR A 229 3.74 -2.55 6.96
N GLY A 230 3.96 -1.90 8.11
CA GLY A 230 3.50 -2.41 9.41
C GLY A 230 1.98 -2.61 9.46
N SER A 231 1.21 -1.64 8.99
CA SER A 231 -0.26 -1.78 8.91
C SER A 231 -0.72 -2.86 7.93
N GLY A 232 0.00 -3.08 6.82
CA GLY A 232 -0.27 -4.19 5.91
C GLY A 232 0.00 -5.56 6.54
N ARG A 233 1.10 -5.67 7.32
CA ARG A 233 1.44 -6.88 8.07
C ARG A 233 0.47 -7.20 9.20
N LEU A 234 -0.15 -6.18 9.79
CA LEU A 234 -1.30 -6.38 10.67
C LEU A 234 -2.47 -7.04 9.92
N GLY A 235 -2.68 -6.69 8.64
CA GLY A 235 -3.60 -7.37 7.73
C GLY A 235 -3.33 -8.86 7.66
N CYS A 236 -2.10 -9.22 7.30
CA CYS A 236 -1.64 -10.61 7.23
C CYS A 236 -1.87 -11.36 8.56
N GLN A 237 -1.55 -10.72 9.69
CA GLN A 237 -1.72 -11.31 11.01
C GLN A 237 -3.19 -11.61 11.34
N LEU A 238 -4.11 -10.68 11.04
CA LEU A 238 -5.51 -10.83 11.41
C LEU A 238 -6.27 -11.79 10.49
N SER A 239 -5.91 -11.84 9.20
CA SER A 239 -6.54 -12.76 8.23
C SER A 239 -5.94 -14.16 8.29
N GLY A 240 -4.67 -14.32 8.68
CA GLY A 240 -3.95 -15.58 8.53
C GLY A 240 -3.81 -15.93 7.05
N ASP A 241 -3.09 -15.12 6.29
CA ASP A 241 -2.95 -15.25 4.83
C ASP A 241 -1.78 -16.14 4.37
N GLY A 242 -1.08 -16.80 5.30
CA GLY A 242 0.07 -17.66 4.99
C GLY A 242 1.43 -17.05 5.29
N ASP A 243 1.49 -15.78 5.69
CA ASP A 243 2.75 -15.07 5.94
C ASP A 243 3.43 -15.40 7.30
N TRP A 244 3.08 -16.52 7.91
CA TRP A 244 3.58 -16.98 9.19
C TRP A 244 4.97 -17.65 9.12
N GLY A 245 5.53 -17.89 10.31
CA GLY A 245 6.87 -18.42 10.50
C GLY A 245 6.93 -19.94 10.47
N ILE A 246 8.14 -20.46 10.65
CA ILE A 246 8.37 -21.90 10.84
C ILE A 246 7.73 -22.39 12.15
N VAL A 247 7.58 -23.71 12.28
CA VAL A 247 7.10 -24.35 13.51
C VAL A 247 7.94 -23.90 14.71
N ASN A 248 7.24 -23.44 15.75
CA ASN A 248 7.85 -22.95 16.97
C ASN A 248 7.69 -23.98 18.09
N ASN A 249 8.74 -24.77 18.28
CA ASN A 249 8.85 -25.75 19.37
C ASN A 249 9.55 -25.20 20.62
N ASN A 250 9.94 -23.92 20.60
CA ASN A 250 10.68 -23.32 21.70
C ASN A 250 9.70 -22.77 22.76
N PRO A 251 9.94 -23.00 24.06
CA PRO A 251 9.12 -22.39 25.10
C PRO A 251 9.25 -20.86 25.07
N MET A 252 8.17 -20.18 25.44
CA MET A 252 8.20 -18.72 25.56
C MET A 252 9.19 -18.31 26.66
N PRO A 253 10.08 -17.33 26.41
CA PRO A 253 11.01 -16.86 27.45
C PRO A 253 10.28 -16.31 28.68
N GLU A 254 10.83 -16.56 29.88
CA GLU A 254 10.18 -16.17 31.15
C GLU A 254 9.87 -14.67 31.24
N TRP A 255 10.75 -13.80 30.72
CA TRP A 255 10.53 -12.35 30.73
C TRP A 255 9.31 -11.91 29.88
N MET A 256 8.80 -12.79 29.02
CA MET A 256 7.63 -12.57 28.17
C MET A 256 6.37 -13.23 28.76
N SER A 257 6.44 -13.89 29.91
CA SER A 257 5.31 -14.65 30.49
C SER A 257 4.07 -13.83 30.84
N PHE A 258 4.19 -12.50 30.88
CA PHE A 258 3.05 -11.58 31.07
C PHE A 258 2.22 -11.38 29.79
N LEU A 259 2.74 -11.80 28.64
CA LEU A 259 2.07 -11.69 27.35
C LEU A 259 1.25 -12.96 27.04
N PRO A 260 0.20 -12.85 26.21
CA PRO A 260 -0.52 -14.02 25.71
C PRO A 260 0.36 -14.95 24.87
N ASP A 261 0.14 -16.26 25.00
CA ASP A 261 0.92 -17.30 24.30
C ASP A 261 0.92 -17.14 22.78
N TRP A 262 -0.18 -16.64 22.20
CA TRP A 262 -0.31 -16.42 20.75
C TRP A 262 0.67 -15.39 20.19
N ILE A 263 1.30 -14.57 21.02
CA ILE A 263 2.38 -13.66 20.60
C ILE A 263 3.66 -14.44 20.31
N TRP A 264 3.88 -15.57 20.99
CA TRP A 264 5.08 -16.40 20.81
C TRP A 264 4.85 -17.56 19.83
N SER A 265 3.74 -18.27 19.99
CA SER A 265 3.42 -19.46 19.18
C SER A 265 1.94 -19.51 18.89
N TYR A 266 1.57 -19.58 17.61
CA TYR A 266 0.17 -19.47 17.20
C TYR A 266 -0.21 -20.43 16.07
N LYS A 267 -1.44 -20.94 16.11
CA LYS A 267 -1.97 -21.91 15.14
C LYS A 267 -2.80 -21.31 14.01
N TYR A 268 -3.07 -20.00 14.05
CA TYR A 268 -3.89 -19.33 13.03
C TYR A 268 -5.23 -20.03 12.73
N PRO A 269 -6.11 -20.21 13.72
CA PRO A 269 -7.44 -20.80 13.50
C PRO A 269 -8.29 -19.90 12.59
N ASN A 270 -9.08 -20.50 11.70
CA ASN A 270 -9.90 -19.81 10.69
C ASN A 270 -9.08 -18.99 9.68
N ASN A 271 -7.88 -19.46 9.33
CA ASN A 271 -7.02 -18.77 8.35
C ASN A 271 -7.67 -18.70 6.96
N VAL A 272 -7.46 -17.62 6.22
CA VAL A 272 -8.15 -17.37 4.94
C VAL A 272 -7.73 -18.29 3.80
N ILE A 273 -6.59 -18.97 3.95
CA ILE A 273 -6.07 -19.91 2.94
C ILE A 273 -6.48 -21.37 3.20
N ASN A 274 -7.20 -21.64 4.29
CA ASN A 274 -7.63 -22.98 4.70
C ASN A 274 -6.50 -23.99 4.86
N GLU A 275 -5.35 -23.55 5.33
CA GLU A 275 -4.18 -24.40 5.56
C GLU A 275 -4.29 -25.14 6.90
N GLY A 276 -3.84 -26.39 6.92
CA GLY A 276 -3.71 -27.21 8.13
C GLY A 276 -4.80 -28.28 8.27
N VAL A 277 -5.32 -28.43 9.49
CA VAL A 277 -6.30 -29.46 9.86
C VAL A 277 -7.67 -28.82 10.15
N PRO A 278 -8.78 -29.55 9.90
CA PRO A 278 -10.11 -29.05 10.18
C PRO A 278 -10.34 -28.90 11.69
N ILE A 279 -10.98 -27.80 12.09
CA ILE A 279 -11.34 -27.53 13.48
C ILE A 279 -12.60 -28.35 13.84
N PRO A 280 -12.56 -29.22 14.87
CA PRO A 280 -13.71 -30.03 15.25
C PRO A 280 -14.95 -29.18 15.58
N GLY A 281 -16.08 -29.46 14.93
CA GLY A 281 -17.34 -28.76 15.15
C GLY A 281 -17.46 -27.38 14.49
N CYS A 282 -16.49 -26.98 13.66
CA CYS A 282 -16.59 -25.78 12.84
C CYS A 282 -17.24 -26.10 11.48
N GLU A 283 -18.29 -25.37 11.12
CA GLU A 283 -18.92 -25.44 9.80
C GLU A 283 -18.77 -24.08 9.09
N GLY A 284 -18.31 -24.10 7.84
CA GLY A 284 -18.12 -22.88 7.05
C GLY A 284 -16.85 -22.90 6.21
N ARG A 285 -16.57 -21.77 5.55
CA ARG A 285 -15.45 -21.66 4.61
C ARG A 285 -14.08 -21.67 5.30
N PHE A 286 -13.97 -21.04 6.47
CA PHE A 286 -12.71 -20.81 7.17
C PHE A 286 -12.66 -21.61 8.46
N CYS A 287 -12.61 -22.94 8.33
CA CYS A 287 -12.68 -23.88 9.46
C CYS A 287 -11.40 -24.73 9.62
N PHE A 288 -10.26 -24.14 9.30
CA PHE A 288 -8.95 -24.79 9.38
C PHE A 288 -8.01 -24.05 10.34
N GLU A 289 -7.12 -24.80 10.98
CA GLU A 289 -6.01 -24.28 11.77
C GLU A 289 -4.74 -25.09 11.51
N LEU A 290 -3.57 -24.51 11.78
CA LEU A 290 -2.31 -25.22 11.64
C LEU A 290 -2.19 -26.36 12.66
N ALA A 291 -1.71 -27.52 12.19
CA ALA A 291 -1.49 -28.68 13.04
C ALA A 291 -0.50 -28.36 14.17
N GLU A 292 0.62 -27.73 13.79
CA GLU A 292 1.67 -27.27 14.69
C GLU A 292 1.64 -25.74 14.80
N ALA A 293 1.95 -25.22 15.99
CA ALA A 293 2.01 -23.80 16.22
C ALA A 293 3.32 -23.21 15.65
N VAL A 294 3.22 -22.02 15.08
CA VAL A 294 4.31 -21.36 14.37
C VAL A 294 4.63 -20.01 14.98
N TYR A 295 5.81 -19.47 14.65
CA TYR A 295 6.13 -18.09 14.98
C TYR A 295 5.18 -17.12 14.23
N PRO A 296 4.49 -16.20 14.92
CA PRO A 296 3.63 -15.23 14.27
C PRO A 296 4.43 -14.08 13.63
N THR A 297 5.19 -14.39 12.57
CA THR A 297 6.07 -13.42 11.89
C THR A 297 5.37 -12.15 11.41
N PRO A 298 4.13 -12.15 10.89
CA PRO A 298 3.46 -10.90 10.51
C PRO A 298 3.25 -9.95 11.69
N LEU A 299 2.99 -10.48 12.89
CA LEU A 299 2.91 -9.68 14.11
C LEU A 299 4.26 -9.04 14.43
N TYR A 300 5.35 -9.81 14.35
CA TYR A 300 6.70 -9.30 14.61
C TYR A 300 7.10 -8.20 13.63
N GLU A 301 6.82 -8.39 12.34
CA GLU A 301 7.04 -7.37 11.30
C GLU A 301 6.20 -6.11 11.58
N CYS A 302 4.92 -6.27 11.94
CA CYS A 302 4.05 -5.15 12.29
C CYS A 302 4.62 -4.32 13.44
N ILE A 303 4.99 -4.98 14.56
CA ILE A 303 5.56 -4.32 15.73
C ILE A 303 6.89 -3.64 15.38
N ALA A 304 7.78 -4.35 14.68
CA ALA A 304 9.08 -3.82 14.29
C ALA A 304 8.93 -2.59 13.38
N CYS A 305 8.09 -2.65 12.35
CA CYS A 305 7.90 -1.54 11.41
C CYS A 305 7.21 -0.34 12.05
N ILE A 306 6.26 -0.53 12.97
CA ILE A 306 5.67 0.58 13.74
C ILE A 306 6.74 1.22 14.66
N ALA A 307 7.56 0.43 15.34
CA ALA A 307 8.65 0.94 16.16
C ALA A 307 9.67 1.73 15.31
N LEU A 308 10.09 1.17 14.17
CA LEU A 308 11.01 1.80 13.21
C LEU A 308 10.41 3.06 12.57
N PHE A 309 9.10 3.10 12.33
CA PHE A 309 8.40 4.32 11.96
C PHE A 309 8.62 5.41 13.00
N PHE A 310 8.41 5.14 14.30
CA PHE A 310 8.63 6.13 15.35
C PHE A 310 10.10 6.57 15.46
N VAL A 311 11.05 5.64 15.25
CA VAL A 311 12.48 5.97 15.19
C VAL A 311 12.76 6.95 14.05
N LEU A 312 12.37 6.62 12.81
CA LEU A 312 12.53 7.51 11.65
C LEU A 312 11.80 8.84 11.85
N TRP A 313 10.59 8.78 12.43
CA TRP A 313 9.80 9.96 12.73
C TRP A 313 10.53 10.87 13.71
N SER A 314 11.17 10.33 14.76
CA SER A 314 11.95 11.13 15.71
C SER A 314 13.19 11.78 15.07
N MET A 315 13.81 11.10 14.11
CA MET A 315 15.04 11.55 13.43
C MET A 315 14.81 12.63 12.39
N ARG A 316 13.62 12.67 11.76
CA ARG A 316 13.32 13.53 10.60
C ARG A 316 13.61 15.02 10.79
N LYS A 317 13.44 15.54 12.01
CA LYS A 317 13.67 16.96 12.34
C LYS A 317 15.16 17.30 12.49
N ARG A 318 15.99 16.32 12.82
CA ARG A 318 17.44 16.49 13.02
C ARG A 318 18.23 16.34 11.72
N ILE A 319 17.64 15.70 10.72
CA ILE A 319 18.27 15.43 9.42
C ILE A 319 17.91 16.53 8.42
N SER A 320 18.93 17.22 7.91
CA SER A 320 18.78 18.29 6.92
C SER A 320 19.27 17.95 5.52
N VAL A 321 20.08 16.89 5.38
CA VAL A 321 20.67 16.50 4.09
C VAL A 321 19.72 15.54 3.38
N PRO A 322 19.24 15.87 2.16
CA PRO A 322 18.38 14.99 1.38
C PRO A 322 19.01 13.63 1.10
N GLY A 323 18.25 12.56 1.29
CA GLY A 323 18.62 11.16 1.07
C GLY A 323 19.15 10.44 2.32
N VAL A 324 19.47 11.17 3.41
CA VAL A 324 20.01 10.55 4.64
C VAL A 324 18.91 9.82 5.42
N LEU A 325 17.69 10.36 5.48
CA LEU A 325 16.59 9.70 6.18
C LEU A 325 16.16 8.44 5.44
N PHE A 326 16.10 8.49 4.10
CA PHE A 326 15.82 7.33 3.26
C PHE A 326 16.92 6.26 3.37
N SER A 327 18.19 6.65 3.49
CA SER A 327 19.29 5.71 3.70
C SER A 327 19.15 4.95 5.03
N TRP A 328 18.73 5.63 6.10
CA TRP A 328 18.38 4.96 7.36
C TRP A 328 17.18 4.03 7.23
N TYR A 329 16.16 4.43 6.48
CA TYR A 329 15.04 3.56 6.14
C TYR A 329 15.50 2.27 5.45
N LEU A 330 16.40 2.35 4.45
CA LEU A 330 16.91 1.17 3.76
C LEU A 330 17.67 0.22 4.71
N ILE A 331 18.48 0.78 5.61
CA ILE A 331 19.19 -0.01 6.63
C ILE A 331 18.19 -0.69 7.56
N PHE A 332 17.24 0.05 8.12
CA PHE A 332 16.26 -0.53 9.05
C PHE A 332 15.39 -1.59 8.37
N ASN A 333 14.92 -1.33 7.14
CA ASN A 333 14.15 -2.31 6.37
C ASN A 333 14.97 -3.57 6.08
N GLY A 334 16.23 -3.42 5.65
CA GLY A 334 17.10 -4.55 5.38
C GLY A 334 17.43 -5.38 6.63
N ILE A 335 17.67 -4.76 7.78
CA ILE A 335 17.90 -5.49 9.04
C ILE A 335 16.64 -6.26 9.44
N GLU A 336 15.51 -5.56 9.52
CA GLU A 336 14.23 -6.15 9.94
C GLU A 336 13.87 -7.34 9.03
N ARG A 337 13.91 -7.13 7.71
CA ARG A 337 13.56 -8.16 6.75
C ARG A 337 14.54 -9.33 6.78
N PHE A 338 15.83 -9.10 6.94
CA PHE A 338 16.82 -10.17 7.04
C PHE A 338 16.58 -11.05 8.28
N LEU A 339 16.27 -10.45 9.43
CA LEU A 339 16.04 -11.17 10.68
C LEU A 339 14.75 -12.00 10.63
N ILE A 340 13.66 -11.40 10.17
CA ILE A 340 12.36 -12.07 10.08
C ILE A 340 12.40 -13.22 9.07
N GLU A 341 13.10 -13.03 7.96
CA GLU A 341 13.25 -14.06 6.94
C GLU A 341 14.00 -15.31 7.45
N GLY A 342 14.81 -15.17 8.50
CA GLY A 342 15.43 -16.30 9.19
C GLY A 342 14.44 -17.24 9.89
N ILE A 343 13.25 -16.75 10.23
CA ILE A 343 12.19 -17.49 10.92
C ILE A 343 10.92 -17.66 10.08
N ARG A 344 10.93 -17.24 8.81
CA ARG A 344 9.80 -17.37 7.87
C ARG A 344 9.79 -18.71 7.13
N VAL A 345 8.59 -19.15 6.73
CA VAL A 345 8.40 -20.25 5.76
C VAL A 345 8.49 -19.68 4.36
N ASN A 346 9.69 -19.61 3.80
CA ASN A 346 9.90 -19.18 2.41
C ASN A 346 10.80 -20.15 1.66
N ALA A 347 10.62 -20.20 0.34
CA ALA A 347 11.47 -20.99 -0.55
C ALA A 347 12.94 -20.52 -0.46
N LYS A 348 13.85 -21.47 -0.25
CA LYS A 348 15.29 -21.24 -0.20
C LYS A 348 15.95 -21.66 -1.51
N TYR A 349 16.80 -20.80 -2.05
CA TYR A 349 17.66 -21.11 -3.18
C TYR A 349 19.01 -21.60 -2.66
N TYR A 350 19.56 -22.63 -3.30
CA TYR A 350 20.86 -23.19 -2.96
C TYR A 350 21.89 -22.73 -3.98
N LEU A 351 22.90 -21.98 -3.53
CA LEU A 351 24.00 -21.54 -4.38
C LEU A 351 25.32 -21.75 -3.63
N ALA A 352 26.22 -22.53 -4.24
CA ALA A 352 27.54 -22.86 -3.68
C ALA A 352 27.51 -23.39 -2.22
N GLY A 353 26.52 -24.21 -1.87
CA GLY A 353 26.40 -24.83 -0.54
C GLY A 353 25.78 -23.93 0.54
N ILE A 354 25.34 -22.72 0.20
CA ILE A 354 24.65 -21.82 1.12
C ILE A 354 23.19 -21.63 0.65
N SER A 355 22.25 -21.76 1.59
CA SER A 355 20.83 -21.53 1.33
C SER A 355 20.47 -20.07 1.58
N PHE A 356 19.91 -19.38 0.59
CA PHE A 356 19.42 -18.00 0.72
C PHE A 356 18.00 -17.86 0.18
N SER A 357 17.18 -17.05 0.83
CA SER A 357 15.91 -16.63 0.21
C SER A 357 16.09 -15.36 -0.62
N GLN A 358 15.20 -15.14 -1.59
CA GLN A 358 15.20 -13.93 -2.39
C GLN A 358 15.11 -12.66 -1.51
N ALA A 359 14.32 -12.72 -0.43
CA ALA A 359 14.18 -11.60 0.50
C ALA A 359 15.48 -11.32 1.27
N GLN A 360 16.28 -12.34 1.63
CA GLN A 360 17.58 -12.12 2.27
C GLN A 360 18.56 -11.38 1.34
N VAL A 361 18.61 -11.75 0.06
CA VAL A 361 19.46 -11.09 -0.93
C VAL A 361 19.06 -9.62 -1.08
N ILE A 362 17.77 -9.34 -1.24
CA ILE A 362 17.26 -7.96 -1.33
C ILE A 362 17.58 -7.19 -0.06
N SER A 363 17.43 -7.79 1.12
CA SER A 363 17.73 -7.17 2.41
C SER A 363 19.19 -6.74 2.52
N ILE A 364 20.13 -7.59 2.06
CA ILE A 364 21.56 -7.27 2.01
C ILE A 364 21.82 -6.10 1.04
N LEU A 365 21.18 -6.09 -0.13
CA LEU A 365 21.30 -4.97 -1.08
C LEU A 365 20.77 -3.65 -0.49
N LEU A 366 19.63 -3.69 0.22
CA LEU A 366 19.10 -2.51 0.93
C LEU A 366 20.07 -2.00 2.00
N LEU A 367 20.69 -2.92 2.76
CA LEU A 367 21.72 -2.57 3.73
C LEU A 367 22.92 -1.88 3.10
N ILE A 368 23.50 -2.49 2.06
CA ILE A 368 24.68 -1.96 1.37
C ILE A 368 24.37 -0.60 0.75
N THR A 369 23.23 -0.46 0.07
CA THR A 369 22.83 0.80 -0.56
C THR A 369 22.56 1.90 0.47
N GLY A 370 21.92 1.57 1.59
CA GLY A 370 21.72 2.50 2.69
C GLY A 370 23.03 2.98 3.33
N VAL A 371 23.96 2.07 3.63
CA VAL A 371 25.27 2.42 4.20
C VAL A 371 26.09 3.26 3.21
N ALA A 372 26.14 2.86 1.94
CA ALA A 372 26.82 3.62 0.89
C ALA A 372 26.22 5.03 0.73
N GLY A 373 24.89 5.14 0.78
CA GLY A 373 24.17 6.42 0.76
C GLY A 373 24.56 7.33 1.92
N LEU A 374 24.61 6.81 3.15
CA LEU A 374 25.06 7.56 4.32
C LEU A 374 26.50 8.06 4.18
N ILE A 375 27.43 7.20 3.73
CA ILE A 375 28.83 7.58 3.55
C ILE A 375 28.97 8.68 2.49
N TYR A 376 28.33 8.49 1.33
CA TYR A 376 28.40 9.44 0.21
C TYR A 376 27.83 10.81 0.58
N LEU A 377 26.65 10.84 1.21
CA LEU A 377 25.97 12.09 1.57
C LEU A 377 26.68 12.82 2.73
N SER A 378 27.31 12.08 3.66
CA SER A 378 28.10 12.65 4.75
C SER A 378 29.36 13.36 4.24
N ARG A 379 30.06 12.78 3.26
CA ARG A 379 31.24 13.39 2.61
C ARG A 379 30.87 14.65 1.82
N LYS A 380 29.71 14.66 1.16
CA LYS A 380 29.25 15.84 0.42
C LYS A 380 28.93 17.01 1.36
N LYS A 381 28.42 16.75 2.56
CA LYS A 381 28.16 17.77 3.59
C LYS A 381 29.45 18.41 4.09
N SER A 382 30.54 17.64 4.27
CA SER A 382 31.83 18.19 4.70
C SER A 382 32.48 19.05 3.62
N LEU A 383 32.36 18.67 2.35
CA LEU A 383 32.91 19.42 1.20
C LEU A 383 32.19 20.75 0.89
N VAL A 384 30.95 20.93 1.36
CA VAL A 384 30.21 22.20 1.20
C VAL A 384 30.47 23.16 2.39
N LYS A 385 31.05 22.65 3.48
CA LYS A 385 31.42 23.44 4.66
C LYS A 385 32.91 23.79 4.73
N ALA A 386 33.76 23.06 4.00
CA ALA A 386 35.16 23.38 3.77
C ALA A 386 35.28 24.27 2.53
#